data_AF-A0AB37DCS3-F1
#
_entry.id   AF-A0AB37DCS3-F1
#
_cell.length_a   1.000
_cell.length_b   1.000
_cell.length_c   1.000
_cell.angle_alpha   90.00
_cell.angle_beta   90.00
_cell.angle_gamma   90.00
#
_symmetry.space_group_name_H-M   'P 1'
#
loop_
_entity.id
_entity.type
_entity.pdbx_description
1 polymer ?
#
loop_
_entity_poly.entity_id
_entity_poly.type
_entity_poly.pdbx_seq_one_letter_code
_entity_poly.pdbx_strand_id
1 'polypeptide(L)'
;MDTLTTICEDLFSGNTPTEHSALSFSPGQAGADPTYSHIAFVEQVKSDCSILISESNVKGLGVVSYRTFDAETAKQFTYVMGNKDS
;
A
#
# COMPACT_ATOMS: atom_id res chain seq x y z
N MET A 1 -19.75 -5.94 -9.06
CA MET A 1 -18.66 -5.58 -8.13
C MET A 1 -18.66 -6.64 -7.06
N ASP A 2 -17.50 -7.22 -6.76
CA ASP A 2 -17.39 -8.31 -5.80
C ASP A 2 -17.65 -7.76 -4.38
N THR A 3 -18.44 -8.48 -3.58
CA THR A 3 -18.88 -8.07 -2.23
C THR A 3 -17.71 -7.79 -1.27
N LEU A 4 -16.53 -8.34 -1.55
CA LEU A 4 -15.30 -8.10 -0.79
C LEU A 4 -14.70 -6.71 -1.03
N THR A 5 -14.83 -6.17 -2.25
CA THR A 5 -14.29 -4.85 -2.59
C THR A 5 -15.03 -3.73 -1.84
N THR A 6 -16.35 -3.90 -1.64
CA THR A 6 -17.20 -2.93 -0.94
C THR A 6 -16.89 -2.79 0.56
N ILE A 7 -16.48 -3.88 1.23
CA ILE A 7 -16.15 -3.84 2.68
C ILE A 7 -14.90 -2.99 2.92
N CYS A 8 -13.89 -3.13 2.07
CA CYS A 8 -12.66 -2.36 2.20
C CYS A 8 -12.87 -0.89 1.79
N GLU A 9 -13.66 -0.62 0.75
CA GLU A 9 -13.98 0.76 0.33
C GLU A 9 -14.59 1.60 1.47
N ASP A 10 -15.54 1.04 2.21
CA ASP A 10 -16.15 1.73 3.36
C ASP A 10 -15.14 1.97 4.50
N LEU A 11 -14.24 1.01 4.75
CA LEU A 11 -13.19 1.14 5.76
C LEU A 11 -12.17 2.24 5.43
N PHE A 12 -11.82 2.37 4.15
CA PHE A 12 -10.73 3.24 3.69
C PHE A 12 -11.16 4.67 3.35
N SER A 13 -12.46 4.99 3.42
CA SER A 13 -13.00 6.35 3.26
C SER A 13 -12.50 7.09 2.00
N GLY A 14 -12.40 6.37 0.88
CA GLY A 14 -11.98 6.92 -0.42
C GLY A 14 -10.48 6.85 -0.71
N ASN A 15 -9.67 6.37 0.23
CA ASN A 15 -8.25 6.09 0.05
C ASN A 15 -8.01 4.57 0.00
N THR A 16 -8.77 3.91 -0.87
CA THR A 16 -8.86 2.45 -0.93
C THR A 16 -7.63 1.88 -1.65
N PRO A 17 -6.92 0.91 -1.06
CA PRO A 17 -5.90 0.16 -1.77
C PRO A 17 -6.54 -0.63 -2.91
N THR A 18 -5.87 -0.63 -4.05
CA THR A 18 -6.18 -1.51 -5.17
C THR A 18 -4.94 -2.29 -5.53
N GLU A 19 -5.13 -3.51 -6.02
CA GLU A 19 -4.02 -4.26 -6.61
C GLU A 19 -3.40 -3.44 -7.74
N HIS A 20 -2.08 -3.46 -7.77
CA HIS A 20 -1.24 -2.72 -8.71
C HIS A 20 -1.22 -1.19 -8.56
N SER A 21 -1.69 -0.66 -7.43
CA SER A 21 -1.44 0.73 -7.04
C SER A 21 -0.04 0.91 -6.48
N ALA A 22 0.49 2.13 -6.60
CA ALA A 22 1.61 2.57 -5.77
C ALA A 22 1.08 2.97 -4.39
N LEU A 23 1.81 2.61 -3.34
CA LEU A 23 1.56 2.99 -1.96
C LEU A 23 2.63 3.97 -1.52
N SER A 24 2.23 5.13 -1.02
CA SER A 24 3.12 6.15 -0.45
C SER A 24 3.10 6.16 1.07
N PHE A 25 4.29 6.10 1.66
CA PHE A 25 4.51 6.26 3.10
C PHE A 25 4.90 7.71 3.39
N SER A 26 4.31 8.32 4.42
CA SER A 26 4.81 9.58 4.98
C SER A 26 6.19 9.39 5.63
N PRO A 27 6.99 10.46 5.84
CA PRO A 27 8.29 10.33 6.46
C PRO A 27 8.20 9.67 7.85
N GLY A 28 9.02 8.63 8.09
CA GLY A 28 8.98 7.83 9.32
C GLY A 28 7.80 6.86 9.47
N GLN A 29 6.80 6.90 8.59
CA GLN A 29 5.62 6.03 8.67
C GLN A 29 6.01 4.58 8.38
N ALA A 30 5.61 3.66 9.26
CA ALA A 30 5.92 2.22 9.13
C ALA A 30 7.42 1.92 8.89
N GLY A 31 8.31 2.73 9.46
CA GLY A 31 9.76 2.58 9.30
C GLY A 31 10.34 3.13 7.99
N ALA A 32 9.57 3.95 7.25
CA ALA A 32 10.07 4.70 6.10
C ALA A 32 11.17 5.70 6.50
N ASP A 33 11.98 6.11 5.52
CA ASP A 33 13.03 7.09 5.76
C ASP A 33 12.41 8.42 6.27
N PRO A 34 12.98 9.05 7.32
CA PRO A 34 12.42 10.25 7.91
C PRO A 34 12.59 11.52 7.06
N THR A 35 13.41 11.46 6.00
CA THR A 35 13.61 12.57 5.05
C THR A 35 12.93 12.29 3.72
N TYR A 36 13.08 11.06 3.21
CA TYR A 36 12.71 10.72 1.83
C TYR A 36 11.41 9.94 1.70
N SER A 37 10.71 9.64 2.80
CA SER A 37 9.52 8.81 2.75
C SER A 37 9.84 7.40 2.19
N HIS A 38 8.83 6.70 1.68
CA HIS A 38 9.01 5.48 0.92
C HIS A 38 7.85 5.29 -0.06
N ILE A 39 8.07 4.56 -1.15
CA ILE A 39 7.02 4.09 -2.06
C ILE A 39 7.16 2.57 -2.19
N ALA A 40 6.03 1.87 -2.14
CA ALA A 40 5.92 0.44 -2.41
C ALA A 40 4.84 0.17 -3.46
N PHE A 41 4.74 -1.08 -3.92
CA PHE A 41 3.71 -1.52 -4.84
C PHE A 41 2.73 -2.48 -4.12
N VAL A 42 1.43 -2.30 -4.34
CA VAL A 42 0.40 -3.18 -3.78
C VAL A 42 0.25 -4.41 -4.66
N GLU A 43 0.76 -5.54 -4.18
CA GLU A 43 0.69 -6.83 -4.88
C GLU A 43 -0.69 -7.49 -4.73
N GLN A 44 -1.28 -7.38 -3.54
CA GLN A 44 -2.57 -8.01 -3.23
C GLN A 44 -3.36 -7.21 -2.20
N VAL A 45 -4.67 -7.12 -2.39
CA VAL A 45 -5.62 -6.68 -1.36
C VAL A 45 -6.44 -7.90 -0.92
N LYS A 46 -6.27 -8.33 0.33
CA LYS A 46 -6.88 -9.56 0.84
C LYS A 46 -8.32 -9.32 1.31
N SER A 47 -9.07 -10.41 1.52
CA SER A 47 -10.47 -10.37 1.95
C SER A 47 -10.69 -9.76 3.35
N ASP A 48 -9.65 -9.74 4.19
CA ASP A 48 -9.65 -9.09 5.51
C ASP A 48 -9.18 -7.63 5.44
N CYS A 49 -9.09 -7.06 4.24
CA CYS A 49 -8.57 -5.73 3.93
C CYS A 49 -7.10 -5.50 4.33
N SER A 50 -6.36 -6.54 4.69
CA SER A 50 -4.90 -6.46 4.77
C SER A 50 -4.29 -6.38 3.36
N ILE A 51 -3.13 -5.76 3.25
CA ILE A 51 -2.43 -5.60 1.97
C ILE A 51 -1.09 -6.33 1.98
N LEU A 52 -0.76 -6.98 0.87
CA LEU A 52 0.61 -7.43 0.58
C LEU A 52 1.27 -6.38 -0.31
N ILE A 53 2.47 -5.94 0.07
CA ILE A 53 3.28 -5.03 -0.72
C ILE A 53 4.61 -5.66 -1.12
N SER A 54 5.16 -5.19 -2.23
CA SER A 54 6.56 -5.36 -2.59
C SER A 54 7.28 -4.02 -2.58
N GLU A 55 8.52 -4.03 -2.14
CA GLU A 55 9.35 -2.84 -2.03
C GLU A 55 10.83 -3.19 -2.17
N SER A 56 11.65 -2.25 -2.65
CA SER A 56 13.09 -2.44 -2.80
C SER A 56 13.88 -1.64 -1.77
N ASN A 57 15.08 -2.11 -1.46
CA ASN A 57 16.10 -1.40 -0.67
C ASN A 57 15.79 -1.22 0.82
N VAL A 58 14.64 -1.71 1.32
CA VAL A 58 14.31 -1.68 2.75
C VAL A 58 15.11 -2.71 3.56
N LYS A 59 15.36 -3.89 2.98
CA LYS A 59 16.15 -4.97 3.61
C LYS A 59 17.61 -5.01 3.19
N GLY A 60 18.05 -4.07 2.35
CA GLY A 60 19.42 -3.98 1.85
C GLY A 60 19.47 -3.52 0.39
N LEU A 61 20.62 -2.98 -0.03
CA LEU A 61 20.83 -2.43 -1.37
C LEU A 61 20.49 -3.46 -2.46
N GLY A 62 19.55 -3.13 -3.34
CA GLY A 62 19.13 -3.99 -4.45
C GLY A 62 18.27 -5.20 -4.06
N VAL A 63 17.86 -5.31 -2.80
CA VAL A 63 17.00 -6.40 -2.31
C VAL A 63 15.54 -5.99 -2.43
N VAL A 64 14.75 -6.79 -3.13
CA VAL A 64 13.28 -6.72 -3.09
C VAL A 64 12.79 -7.52 -1.89
N SER A 65 11.91 -6.92 -1.10
CA SER A 65 11.29 -7.52 0.07
C SER A 65 9.78 -7.30 0.04
N TYR A 66 9.07 -8.07 0.86
CA TYR A 66 7.62 -8.02 0.97
C TYR A 66 7.20 -7.78 2.41
N ARG A 67 6.12 -7.04 2.60
CA ARG A 67 5.48 -6.85 3.91
C ARG A 67 3.97 -6.99 3.77
N THR A 68 3.34 -7.46 4.85
CA THR A 68 1.88 -7.42 4.98
C THR A 68 1.53 -6.40 6.06
N PHE A 69 0.59 -5.51 5.75
CA PHE A 69 0.00 -4.61 6.73
C PHE A 69 -1.45 -4.99 6.95
N ASP A 70 -1.88 -4.99 8.22
CA ASP A 70 -3.28 -5.15 8.57
C ASP A 70 -4.11 -3.95 8.05
N ALA A 71 -5.43 -4.12 8.06
CA ALA A 71 -6.35 -3.10 7.53
C ALA A 71 -6.25 -1.76 8.29
N GLU A 72 -6.03 -1.81 9.61
CA GLU A 72 -5.92 -0.63 10.47
C GLU A 72 -4.66 0.20 10.19
N THR A 73 -3.57 -0.44 9.81
CA THR A 73 -2.35 0.23 9.37
C THR A 73 -2.48 0.67 7.92
N ALA A 74 -3.02 -0.20 7.06
CA ALA A 74 -3.19 0.06 5.64
C ALA A 74 -4.02 1.33 5.36
N LYS A 75 -5.00 1.65 6.22
CA LYS A 75 -5.86 2.84 6.01
C LYS A 75 -5.15 4.17 6.21
N GLN A 76 -3.95 4.13 6.78
CA GLN A 76 -3.16 5.32 7.06
C GLN A 76 -2.22 5.70 5.90
N PHE A 77 -2.06 4.86 4.89
CA PHE A 77 -1.18 5.11 3.74
C PHE A 77 -1.92 5.80 2.61
N THR A 78 -1.21 6.45 1.69
CA THR A 78 -1.82 7.04 0.49
C THR A 78 -1.63 6.11 -0.72
N TYR A 79 -2.69 5.87 -1.49
CA TYR A 79 -2.63 5.03 -2.70
C TYR A 79 -2.74 5.87 -3.96
N VAL A 80 -1.92 5.54 -4.97
CA VAL A 80 -1.87 6.23 -6.25
C VAL A 80 -2.06 5.22 -7.38
N MET A 81 -3.11 5.44 -8.16
CA MET A 81 -3.36 4.67 -9.38
C MET A 81 -2.67 5.34 -10.56
N GLY A 82 -1.85 4.56 -11.27
CA GLY A 82 -1.23 5.00 -12.51
C GLY A 82 -2.29 5.28 -13.56
N ASN A 83 -2.25 6.47 -14.16
CA ASN A 83 -3.06 6.80 -15.32
C ASN A 83 -2.26 6.51 -16.59
N LYS A 84 -2.85 5.73 -17.51
CA LYS A 84 -2.18 5.33 -18.76
C LYS A 84 -2.09 6.49 -19.77
N ASP A 85 -2.87 7.54 -19.58
CA ASP A 85 -3.03 8.64 -20.53
C ASP A 85 -2.35 9.95 -20.06
N SER A 86 -1.36 9.83 -19.16
CA SER A 86 -0.60 10.98 -18.60
C SER A 86 0.57 11.40 -19.49
#